data_AF-A0A8B5WNS9-F1
#
_entry.id   AF-A0A8B5WNS9-F1
#
_cell.length_a   1.000
_cell.length_b   1.000
_cell.length_c   1.000
_cell.angle_alpha   90.00
_cell.angle_beta   90.00
_cell.angle_gamma   90.00
#
_symmetry.space_group_name_H-M   'P 1'
#
loop_
_entity.id
_entity.type
_entity.pdbx_description
1 polymer ?
#
loop_
_entity_poly.entity_id
_entity_poly.type
_entity_poly.pdbx_seq_one_letter_code
_entity_poly.pdbx_strand_id
1 'polypeptide(L)'
;MIYCCAVTAPFLTRYPVLPEPRARTYTCFYGIFCRQTDYREVWVAMYPLVIFVGLASSFAAAFQLQAVTFVPRLSLYSIHKFENKRRLLRSIAGVCLIVLVALHRHETGAVAVMIVCGVFLVMSFVIDNTKGFRDLNEEHIRKSPGAVLDGDTIVVGVELPSAGNVCYAIEDMVLPRHVLNDRLGDTPLLVSYCAACRSCIVYNPVIEGKRLSFQVIAVWRRNMVMRDRETGTLWQQATGEAIYGELKGRALQMLMSQQMRLDHWRSAHPDTVIAVESETAPKGRIPKPMLRKMLKVTERAMARGFTEIGHELPLREKVFGVTVNGVSKAYPLSRLRDSREFRDSVGETPVQIVYQPETNAISGVNLSDGSALVLESHWWFGWKEFHPFTEVWPGDGDRDTL
;
A
#
# COMPACT_ATOMS: atom_id res chain seq x y z
N MET A 1 58.52 -28.52 72.75
CA MET A 1 57.54 -29.55 72.32
C MET A 1 57.63 -29.62 70.80
N ILE A 2 58.18 -30.65 70.13
CA ILE A 2 58.45 -32.06 70.51
C ILE A 2 57.13 -32.78 70.84
N TYR A 3 56.66 -33.86 70.19
CA TYR A 3 57.10 -34.75 69.07
C TYR A 3 55.97 -34.84 67.99
N CYS A 4 55.95 -35.55 66.85
CA CYS A 4 56.80 -36.48 66.03
C CYS A 4 56.37 -36.27 64.52
N CYS A 5 56.84 -36.85 63.40
CA CYS A 5 57.31 -38.18 62.93
C CYS A 5 56.20 -39.27 62.82
N ALA A 6 56.06 -40.11 61.77
CA ALA A 6 56.61 -40.17 60.40
C ALA A 6 55.61 -40.95 59.49
N VAL A 7 55.76 -41.12 58.15
CA VAL A 7 56.54 -42.22 57.51
C VAL A 7 56.50 -42.12 55.95
N THR A 8 57.67 -42.32 55.32
CA THR A 8 58.02 -42.70 53.90
C THR A 8 57.31 -42.15 52.64
N ALA A 9 58.10 -41.36 51.88
CA ALA A 9 58.69 -41.71 50.57
C ALA A 9 57.82 -41.75 49.26
N PRO A 10 58.45 -41.64 48.05
CA PRO A 10 57.82 -40.95 46.92
C PRO A 10 57.62 -41.77 45.63
N PHE A 11 56.84 -41.22 44.69
CA PHE A 11 56.89 -41.59 43.27
C PHE A 11 56.91 -40.36 42.35
N LEU A 12 57.87 -40.34 41.42
CA LEU A 12 58.02 -39.32 40.38
C LEU A 12 57.49 -39.86 39.05
N THR A 13 56.39 -39.29 38.53
CA THR A 13 55.93 -39.53 37.16
C THR A 13 55.64 -38.19 36.47
N ARG A 14 56.60 -37.71 35.67
CA ARG A 14 56.39 -36.61 34.74
C ARG A 14 55.51 -37.09 33.57
N TYR A 15 54.31 -36.54 33.45
CA TYR A 15 53.56 -36.62 32.19
C TYR A 15 53.93 -35.43 31.29
N PRO A 16 54.32 -35.64 30.02
CA PRO A 16 54.53 -34.55 29.08
C PRO A 16 53.17 -33.99 28.62
N VAL A 17 53.02 -32.67 28.67
CA VAL A 17 51.83 -32.00 28.11
C VAL A 17 51.92 -32.03 26.59
N LEU A 18 50.97 -32.72 25.94
CA LEU A 18 50.81 -32.68 24.49
C LEU A 18 50.36 -31.27 24.04
N PRO A 19 51.03 -30.64 23.06
CA PRO A 19 50.59 -29.34 22.55
C PRO A 19 49.37 -29.50 21.62
N GLU A 20 48.33 -28.71 21.85
CA GLU A 20 47.19 -28.61 20.92
C GLU A 20 47.66 -28.12 19.53
N PRO A 21 47.17 -28.70 18.42
CA PRO A 21 47.46 -28.23 17.08
C PRO A 21 46.68 -26.95 16.75
N ARG A 22 47.10 -25.81 17.30
CA ARG A 22 46.66 -24.50 16.81
C ARG A 22 47.19 -24.31 15.39
N ALA A 23 46.30 -24.40 14.40
CA ALA A 23 46.62 -24.03 13.03
C ALA A 23 47.12 -22.59 12.97
N ARG A 24 48.37 -22.39 12.53
CA ARG A 24 49.01 -21.08 12.36
C ARG A 24 49.41 -20.91 10.91
N THR A 25 48.80 -19.96 10.22
CA THR A 25 49.17 -19.59 8.84
C THR A 25 49.80 -18.20 8.88
N TYR A 26 51.06 -18.08 8.45
CA TYR A 26 51.79 -16.82 8.44
C TYR A 26 51.77 -16.22 7.03
N THR A 27 50.97 -15.17 6.81
CA THR A 27 50.91 -14.46 5.52
C THR A 27 52.01 -13.41 5.47
N CYS A 28 53.13 -13.71 4.80
CA CYS A 28 54.29 -12.84 4.78
C CYS A 28 54.28 -11.90 3.54
N PHE A 29 54.14 -10.59 3.77
CA PHE A 29 54.34 -9.56 2.75
C PHE A 29 55.54 -8.69 3.15
N TYR A 30 56.62 -8.76 2.36
CA TYR A 30 57.77 -7.84 2.38
C TYR A 30 58.32 -7.39 3.77
N GLY A 31 58.53 -8.36 4.66
CA GLY A 31 59.72 -8.42 5.54
C GLY A 31 59.86 -7.44 6.73
N ILE A 32 59.10 -6.35 6.83
CA ILE A 32 59.40 -5.28 7.82
C ILE A 32 58.36 -5.13 8.96
N PHE A 33 57.12 -5.63 8.81
CA PHE A 33 56.13 -5.62 9.91
C PHE A 33 55.40 -6.95 10.07
N CYS A 34 55.96 -7.85 10.89
CA CYS A 34 55.28 -9.08 11.31
C CYS A 34 54.35 -8.81 12.50
N ARG A 35 53.25 -8.07 12.28
CA ARG A 35 52.26 -7.78 13.33
C ARG A 35 51.46 -9.06 13.62
N GLN A 36 51.53 -9.55 14.86
CA GLN A 36 50.78 -10.73 15.30
C GLN A 36 49.31 -10.38 15.51
N THR A 37 48.53 -10.35 14.43
CA THR A 37 47.08 -10.20 14.51
C THR A 37 46.49 -11.48 15.11
N ASP A 38 46.23 -11.50 16.41
CA ASP A 38 45.35 -12.52 16.98
C ASP A 38 43.97 -12.33 16.36
N TYR A 39 43.44 -13.37 15.72
CA TYR A 39 42.09 -13.36 15.15
C TYR A 39 41.05 -12.88 16.16
N ARG A 40 41.27 -13.09 17.47
CA ARG A 40 40.43 -12.55 18.55
C ARG A 40 40.23 -11.03 18.46
N GLU A 41 41.28 -10.24 18.19
CA GLU A 41 41.16 -8.77 18.12
C GLU A 41 40.32 -8.33 16.92
N VAL A 42 40.55 -8.95 15.76
CA VAL A 42 39.77 -8.71 14.54
C VAL A 42 38.29 -9.06 14.76
N TRP A 43 38.01 -10.19 15.42
CA TRP A 43 36.64 -10.60 15.71
C TRP A 43 35.94 -9.68 16.72
N VAL A 44 36.63 -9.21 17.76
CA VAL A 44 36.07 -8.22 18.71
C VAL A 44 35.71 -6.91 17.99
N ALA A 45 36.53 -6.46 17.03
CA ALA A 45 36.21 -5.29 16.21
C ALA A 45 35.07 -5.54 15.21
N MET A 46 34.94 -6.75 14.65
CA MET A 46 33.91 -7.08 13.65
C MET A 46 32.55 -7.44 14.26
N TYR A 47 32.48 -7.98 15.48
CA TYR A 47 31.22 -8.46 16.06
C TYR A 47 30.13 -7.38 16.15
N PRO A 48 30.41 -6.13 16.61
CA PRO A 48 29.42 -5.05 16.61
C PRO A 48 28.93 -4.67 15.21
N LEU A 49 29.79 -4.76 14.20
CA LEU A 49 29.43 -4.49 12.80
C LEU A 49 28.48 -5.57 12.25
N VAL A 50 28.74 -6.86 12.53
CA VAL A 50 27.84 -7.95 12.12
C VAL A 50 26.49 -7.85 12.83
N ILE A 51 26.47 -7.49 14.12
CA ILE A 51 25.24 -7.19 14.87
C ILE A 51 24.47 -6.05 14.21
N PHE A 52 25.11 -4.91 13.95
CA PHE A 52 24.48 -3.74 13.36
C PHE A 52 23.92 -4.03 11.96
N VAL A 53 24.71 -4.65 11.08
CA VAL A 53 24.30 -4.98 9.70
C VAL A 53 23.17 -6.03 9.71
N GLY A 54 23.23 -7.04 10.58
CA GLY A 54 22.17 -8.05 10.73
C GLY A 54 20.84 -7.45 11.20
N LEU A 55 20.89 -6.56 12.21
CA LEU A 55 19.72 -5.89 12.75
C LEU A 55 19.12 -4.88 11.76
N ALA A 56 19.96 -4.05 11.14
CA ALA A 56 19.51 -3.05 10.16
C ALA A 56 18.93 -3.70 8.90
N SER A 57 19.56 -4.76 8.38
CA SER A 57 19.07 -5.45 7.17
C SER A 57 17.81 -6.28 7.43
N SER A 58 17.68 -6.94 8.59
CA SER A 58 16.47 -7.67 8.96
C SER A 58 15.29 -6.72 9.21
N PHE A 59 15.49 -5.62 9.93
CA PHE A 59 14.49 -4.56 10.12
C PHE A 59 14.06 -3.93 8.78
N ALA A 60 15.02 -3.57 7.93
CA ALA A 60 14.73 -3.02 6.60
C ALA A 60 13.96 -4.00 5.72
N ALA A 61 14.27 -5.31 5.78
CA ALA A 61 13.51 -6.34 5.06
C ALA A 61 12.07 -6.51 5.60
N ALA A 62 11.87 -6.34 6.92
CA ALA A 62 10.57 -6.45 7.58
C ALA A 62 9.63 -5.29 7.23
N PHE A 63 10.12 -4.05 7.32
CA PHE A 63 9.31 -2.82 7.24
C PHE A 63 9.44 -2.05 5.92
N GLN A 64 10.03 -2.65 4.89
CA GLN A 64 10.32 -2.01 3.59
C GLN A 64 9.13 -1.30 2.93
N LEU A 65 7.92 -1.87 3.04
CA LEU A 65 6.68 -1.32 2.46
C LEU A 65 6.05 -0.25 3.36
N GLN A 66 6.39 -0.23 4.65
CA GLN A 66 5.98 0.74 5.65
C GLN A 66 6.95 1.93 5.73
N ALA A 67 8.16 1.79 5.17
CA ALA A 67 9.14 2.87 5.04
C ALA A 67 8.59 4.11 4.32
N VAL A 68 7.54 3.95 3.49
CA VAL A 68 6.85 5.10 2.86
C VAL A 68 6.17 6.02 3.87
N THR A 69 5.70 5.48 5.00
CA THR A 69 5.03 6.20 6.07
C THR A 69 6.04 6.90 6.98
N PHE A 70 7.18 6.26 7.23
CA PHE A 70 8.19 6.72 8.20
C PHE A 70 9.30 7.57 7.58
N VAL A 71 9.70 7.32 6.32
CA VAL A 71 10.82 8.00 5.64
C VAL A 71 10.40 8.49 4.24
N PRO A 72 9.58 9.56 4.14
CA PRO A 72 9.00 10.00 2.87
C PRO A 72 10.02 10.31 1.76
N ARG A 73 11.25 10.75 2.10
CA ARG A 73 12.30 11.07 1.12
C ARG A 73 12.92 9.86 0.39
N LEU A 74 12.82 8.65 0.95
CA LEU A 74 13.33 7.41 0.35
C LEU A 74 12.20 6.42 -0.02
N SER A 75 10.95 6.83 0.24
CA SER A 75 9.72 6.04 0.15
C SER A 75 9.56 5.26 -1.16
N LEU A 76 9.39 5.96 -2.28
CA LEU A 76 9.05 5.38 -3.58
C LEU A 76 10.19 4.49 -4.11
N TYR A 77 11.45 4.87 -3.89
CA TYR A 77 12.59 4.00 -4.21
C TYR A 77 12.59 2.72 -3.37
N SER A 78 12.25 2.76 -2.07
CA SER A 78 12.19 1.56 -1.22
C SER A 78 11.20 0.51 -1.77
N ILE A 79 10.04 0.96 -2.25
CA ILE A 79 8.94 0.09 -2.69
C ILE A 79 8.94 -0.22 -4.20
N HIS A 80 9.61 0.57 -5.04
CA HIS A 80 9.79 0.25 -6.45
C HIS A 80 10.66 -1.00 -6.64
N LYS A 81 10.08 -2.05 -7.26
CA LYS A 81 10.71 -3.38 -7.47
C LYS A 81 11.29 -3.94 -6.16
N PHE A 82 10.53 -3.80 -5.06
CA PHE A 82 10.96 -4.06 -3.69
C PHE A 82 11.46 -5.49 -3.46
N GLU A 83 10.96 -6.47 -4.21
CA GLU A 83 11.23 -7.91 -4.05
C GLU A 83 12.72 -8.24 -4.21
N ASN A 84 13.41 -7.58 -5.14
CA ASN A 84 14.84 -7.78 -5.37
C ASN A 84 15.65 -7.23 -4.18
N LYS A 85 15.33 -6.01 -3.75
CA LYS A 85 15.91 -5.34 -2.59
C LYS A 85 15.66 -6.16 -1.30
N ARG A 86 14.45 -6.72 -1.12
CA ARG A 86 14.12 -7.56 0.03
C ARG A 86 14.86 -8.89 0.02
N ARG A 87 15.01 -9.53 -1.14
CA ARG A 87 15.82 -10.76 -1.26
C ARG A 87 17.26 -10.50 -0.80
N LEU A 88 17.90 -9.43 -1.30
CA LEU A 88 19.23 -9.02 -0.87
C LEU A 88 19.31 -8.74 0.65
N LEU A 89 18.39 -7.93 1.19
CA LEU A 89 18.35 -7.61 2.62
C LEU A 89 18.17 -8.86 3.51
N ARG A 90 17.31 -9.80 3.11
CA ARG A 90 17.14 -11.10 3.80
C ARG A 90 18.39 -11.97 3.73
N SER A 91 19.08 -12.01 2.58
CA SER A 91 20.34 -12.75 2.43
C SER A 91 21.44 -12.19 3.33
N ILE A 92 21.58 -10.86 3.38
CA ILE A 92 22.51 -10.18 4.30
C ILE A 92 22.15 -10.51 5.76
N ALA A 93 20.88 -10.33 6.16
CA ALA A 93 20.41 -10.63 7.50
C ALA A 93 20.64 -12.10 7.90
N GLY A 94 20.36 -13.04 6.99
CA GLY A 94 20.57 -14.46 7.21
C GLY A 94 22.04 -14.83 7.37
N VAL A 95 22.93 -14.29 6.54
CA VAL A 95 24.39 -14.48 6.68
C VAL A 95 24.89 -13.90 8.00
N CYS A 96 24.48 -12.67 8.36
CA CYS A 96 24.83 -12.10 9.66
C CYS A 96 24.32 -12.96 10.82
N LEU A 97 23.08 -13.46 10.78
CA LEU A 97 22.54 -14.30 11.84
C LEU A 97 23.29 -15.64 11.97
N ILE A 98 23.65 -16.28 10.84
CA ILE A 98 24.47 -17.50 10.83
C ILE A 98 25.85 -17.23 11.44
N VAL A 99 26.51 -16.12 11.07
CA VAL A 99 27.82 -15.73 11.63
C VAL A 99 27.72 -15.42 13.13
N LEU A 100 26.68 -14.73 13.58
CA LEU A 100 26.47 -14.43 15.00
C LEU A 100 26.26 -15.69 15.84
N VAL A 101 25.48 -16.65 15.33
CA VAL A 101 25.25 -17.95 15.99
C VAL A 101 26.52 -18.80 16.01
N ALA A 102 27.21 -18.94 14.87
CA ALA A 102 28.42 -19.76 14.74
C ALA A 102 29.61 -19.24 15.55
N LEU A 103 29.68 -17.92 15.80
CA LEU A 103 30.73 -17.27 16.58
C LEU A 103 30.27 -16.87 17.99
N HIS A 104 29.07 -17.28 18.43
CA HIS A 104 28.54 -16.86 19.73
C HIS A 104 29.37 -17.40 20.90
N ARG A 105 29.80 -16.47 21.77
CA ARG A 105 30.21 -16.76 23.15
C ARG A 105 29.14 -16.15 24.07
N HIS A 106 28.94 -16.75 25.25
CA HIS A 106 27.75 -16.64 26.13
C HIS A 106 27.39 -15.24 26.71
N GLU A 107 27.55 -14.17 25.94
CA GLU A 107 27.11 -12.81 26.25
C GLU A 107 25.60 -12.68 25.98
N THR A 108 24.82 -12.54 27.05
CA THR A 108 23.34 -12.50 27.01
C THR A 108 22.78 -11.41 26.09
N GLY A 109 23.46 -10.26 25.98
CA GLY A 109 23.09 -9.17 25.08
C GLY A 109 23.13 -9.56 23.59
N ALA A 110 24.09 -10.39 23.17
CA ALA A 110 24.18 -10.86 21.80
C ALA A 110 23.02 -11.83 21.45
N VAL A 111 22.61 -12.68 22.41
CA VAL A 111 21.45 -13.57 22.26
C VAL A 111 20.17 -12.77 22.01
N ALA A 112 19.96 -11.68 22.78
CA ALA A 112 18.80 -10.82 22.60
C ALA A 112 18.73 -10.21 21.18
N VAL A 113 19.86 -9.71 20.65
CA VAL A 113 19.86 -9.14 19.29
C VAL A 113 19.72 -10.22 18.21
N MET A 114 20.28 -11.42 18.38
CA MET A 114 20.04 -12.55 17.47
C MET A 114 18.55 -12.92 17.40
N ILE A 115 17.84 -12.94 18.54
CA ILE A 115 16.39 -13.18 18.60
C ILE A 115 15.64 -12.08 17.82
N VAL A 116 15.94 -10.80 18.06
CA VAL A 116 15.29 -9.68 17.35
C VAL A 116 15.56 -9.74 15.84
N CYS A 117 16.79 -10.05 15.42
CA CYS A 117 17.13 -10.24 13.99
C CYS A 117 16.34 -11.40 13.37
N GLY A 118 16.22 -12.53 14.08
CA GLY A 118 15.42 -13.67 13.65
C GLY A 118 13.93 -13.35 13.53
N VAL A 119 13.36 -12.63 14.51
CA VAL A 119 11.97 -12.15 14.49
C VAL A 119 11.72 -11.23 13.30
N PHE A 120 12.55 -10.22 13.07
CA PHE A 120 12.41 -9.34 11.89
C PHE A 120 12.61 -10.11 10.57
N LEU A 121 13.55 -11.05 10.50
CA LEU A 121 13.76 -11.88 9.31
C LEU A 121 12.50 -12.71 9.00
N VAL A 122 11.87 -13.34 9.99
CA VAL A 122 10.58 -14.05 9.84
C VAL A 122 9.46 -13.09 9.45
N MET A 123 9.31 -11.96 10.14
CA MET A 123 8.31 -10.92 9.82
C MET A 123 8.42 -10.46 8.37
N SER A 124 9.63 -10.39 7.80
CA SER A 124 9.84 -10.00 6.39
C SER A 124 9.15 -10.92 5.37
N PHE A 125 8.84 -12.18 5.71
CA PHE A 125 8.09 -13.11 4.85
C PHE A 125 6.56 -13.01 5.06
N VAL A 126 6.13 -12.51 6.22
CA VAL A 126 4.72 -12.35 6.61
C VAL A 126 4.18 -11.00 6.13
N ILE A 127 4.90 -9.91 6.42
CA ILE A 127 4.52 -8.51 6.14
C ILE A 127 4.73 -8.20 4.65
N ASP A 128 3.71 -8.47 3.85
CA ASP A 128 3.72 -8.26 2.41
C ASP A 128 2.33 -7.83 1.95
N ASN A 129 2.15 -6.53 1.68
CA ASN A 129 0.85 -5.94 1.32
C ASN A 129 0.26 -6.64 0.09
N THR A 130 1.10 -7.02 -0.87
CA THR A 130 0.73 -7.71 -2.13
C THR A 130 0.12 -9.11 -1.90
N LYS A 131 0.35 -9.68 -0.70
CA LYS A 131 -0.18 -10.99 -0.28
C LYS A 131 -1.28 -10.85 0.77
N GLY A 132 -1.29 -9.76 1.54
CA GLY A 132 -2.40 -9.41 2.43
C GLY A 132 -3.65 -9.06 1.62
N PHE A 133 -3.49 -8.08 0.73
CA PHE A 133 -4.49 -7.52 -0.16
C PHE A 133 -4.20 -8.00 -1.58
N ARG A 134 -4.73 -9.18 -1.92
CA ARG A 134 -4.53 -9.76 -3.24
C ARG A 134 -5.60 -9.21 -4.19
N ASP A 135 -5.14 -8.52 -5.22
CA ASP A 135 -5.95 -8.04 -6.34
C ASP A 135 -6.71 -9.18 -7.04
N LEU A 136 -7.68 -8.81 -7.86
CA LEU A 136 -8.47 -9.73 -8.67
C LEU A 136 -8.26 -9.39 -10.14
N ASN A 137 -8.12 -10.40 -10.98
CA ASN A 137 -7.95 -10.25 -12.43
C ASN A 137 -9.14 -10.86 -13.19
N GLU A 138 -9.27 -10.52 -14.47
CA GLU A 138 -10.36 -10.91 -15.36
C GLU A 138 -10.65 -12.42 -15.39
N GLU A 139 -9.64 -13.29 -15.33
CA GLU A 139 -9.82 -14.76 -15.29
C GLU A 139 -10.51 -15.25 -14.00
N HIS A 140 -10.67 -14.37 -13.01
CA HIS A 140 -11.37 -14.59 -11.75
C HIS A 140 -12.61 -13.70 -11.58
N ILE A 141 -13.01 -12.92 -12.59
CA ILE A 141 -14.19 -12.03 -12.55
C ILE A 141 -15.23 -12.52 -13.56
N ARG A 142 -16.32 -13.11 -13.04
CA ARG A 142 -17.46 -13.53 -13.86
C ARG A 142 -18.43 -12.38 -14.05
N LYS A 143 -18.92 -12.18 -15.28
CA LYS A 143 -20.04 -11.29 -15.57
C LYS A 143 -21.34 -12.08 -15.45
N SER A 144 -22.28 -11.61 -14.64
CA SER A 144 -23.54 -12.30 -14.38
C SER A 144 -24.71 -11.31 -14.38
N PRO A 145 -25.61 -11.34 -15.39
CA PRO A 145 -26.83 -10.52 -15.37
C PRO A 145 -27.73 -10.88 -14.18
N GLY A 146 -27.89 -12.19 -13.95
CA GLY A 146 -28.78 -12.78 -12.94
C GLY A 146 -28.19 -12.92 -11.54
N ALA A 147 -27.11 -12.23 -11.19
CA ALA A 147 -26.58 -12.28 -9.83
C ALA A 147 -27.59 -11.68 -8.82
N VAL A 148 -27.83 -12.41 -7.73
CA VAL A 148 -28.66 -11.94 -6.62
C VAL A 148 -27.74 -11.31 -5.57
N LEU A 149 -27.97 -10.03 -5.29
CA LEU A 149 -27.38 -9.21 -4.25
C LEU A 149 -28.50 -8.32 -3.71
N ASP A 150 -28.39 -7.90 -2.45
CA ASP A 150 -29.41 -7.06 -1.81
C ASP A 150 -29.52 -5.71 -2.51
N GLY A 151 -30.75 -5.21 -2.74
CA GLY A 151 -31.00 -4.04 -3.59
C GLY A 151 -30.38 -2.74 -3.09
N ASP A 152 -30.12 -2.62 -1.79
CA ASP A 152 -29.43 -1.51 -1.15
C ASP A 152 -27.89 -1.64 -1.15
N THR A 153 -27.33 -2.74 -1.69
CA THR A 153 -25.89 -2.89 -1.90
C THR A 153 -25.35 -1.68 -2.67
N ILE A 154 -24.40 -0.95 -2.08
CA ILE A 154 -23.70 0.12 -2.80
C ILE A 154 -22.74 -0.52 -3.79
N VAL A 155 -22.98 -0.25 -5.08
CA VAL A 155 -22.13 -0.64 -6.20
C VAL A 155 -21.39 0.57 -6.75
N VAL A 156 -20.23 0.33 -7.36
CA VAL A 156 -19.71 1.22 -8.40
C VAL A 156 -20.18 0.67 -9.74
N GLY A 157 -20.96 1.46 -10.48
CA GLY A 157 -21.40 1.19 -11.83
C GLY A 157 -20.54 1.91 -12.86
N VAL A 158 -20.36 1.30 -14.03
CA VAL A 158 -19.58 1.81 -15.17
C VAL A 158 -20.39 1.63 -16.45
N GLU A 159 -20.53 2.72 -17.19
CA GLU A 159 -21.23 2.78 -18.48
C GLU A 159 -20.18 2.87 -19.60
N LEU A 160 -20.19 1.96 -20.56
CA LEU A 160 -19.24 1.93 -21.68
C LEU A 160 -20.00 1.96 -23.01
N PRO A 161 -19.97 3.08 -23.77
CA PRO A 161 -20.76 3.25 -24.99
C PRO A 161 -20.61 2.16 -26.06
N SER A 162 -19.49 1.42 -26.06
CA SER A 162 -19.20 0.34 -27.00
C SER A 162 -19.22 -1.07 -26.41
N ALA A 163 -19.44 -1.22 -25.09
CA ALA A 163 -19.34 -2.50 -24.38
C ALA A 163 -20.48 -2.79 -23.40
N GLY A 164 -21.39 -1.84 -23.17
CA GLY A 164 -22.52 -1.97 -22.24
C GLY A 164 -22.16 -1.60 -20.81
N ASN A 165 -22.96 -2.08 -19.85
CA ASN A 165 -22.96 -1.60 -18.47
C ASN A 165 -22.51 -2.70 -17.50
N VAL A 166 -21.66 -2.36 -16.53
CA VAL A 166 -21.17 -3.30 -15.50
C VAL A 166 -21.11 -2.64 -14.13
N CYS A 167 -21.45 -3.38 -13.08
CA CYS A 167 -21.31 -2.90 -11.70
C CYS A 167 -20.64 -3.88 -10.74
N TYR A 168 -20.01 -3.33 -9.69
CA TYR A 168 -19.19 -4.05 -8.71
C TYR A 168 -19.62 -3.68 -7.29
N ALA A 169 -19.95 -4.67 -6.45
CA ALA A 169 -20.30 -4.43 -5.04
C ALA A 169 -19.10 -3.88 -4.26
N ILE A 170 -19.22 -2.66 -3.70
CA ILE A 170 -18.06 -1.98 -3.11
C ILE A 170 -17.58 -2.69 -1.84
N GLU A 171 -18.43 -2.84 -0.83
CA GLU A 171 -18.04 -3.40 0.48
C GLU A 171 -17.66 -4.89 0.44
N ASP A 172 -18.11 -5.66 -0.58
CA ASP A 172 -17.87 -7.11 -0.69
C ASP A 172 -16.90 -7.55 -1.78
N MET A 173 -16.76 -6.81 -2.89
CA MET A 173 -15.84 -7.17 -3.98
C MET A 173 -14.68 -6.16 -4.10
N VAL A 174 -14.97 -4.87 -4.23
CA VAL A 174 -13.91 -3.88 -4.53
C VAL A 174 -13.05 -3.58 -3.29
N LEU A 175 -13.68 -3.28 -2.14
CA LEU A 175 -13.01 -2.95 -0.88
C LEU A 175 -12.03 -4.06 -0.43
N PRO A 176 -12.39 -5.37 -0.43
CA PRO A 176 -11.46 -6.40 0.02
C PRO A 176 -10.31 -6.69 -0.94
N ARG A 177 -10.48 -6.37 -2.22
CA ARG A 177 -9.48 -6.59 -3.28
C ARG A 177 -8.57 -5.39 -3.52
N HIS A 178 -9.05 -4.17 -3.24
CA HIS A 178 -8.46 -2.87 -3.54
C HIS A 178 -8.19 -2.56 -5.03
N VAL A 179 -7.90 -3.58 -5.84
CA VAL A 179 -7.63 -3.48 -7.28
C VAL A 179 -8.34 -4.63 -7.99
N LEU A 180 -9.13 -4.31 -9.02
CA LEU A 180 -9.71 -5.25 -9.97
C LEU A 180 -9.15 -4.91 -11.37
N ASN A 181 -8.39 -5.83 -11.96
CA ASN A 181 -7.90 -5.77 -13.35
C ASN A 181 -8.87 -6.52 -14.24
N ASP A 182 -9.81 -5.81 -14.87
CA ASP A 182 -10.97 -6.41 -15.52
C ASP A 182 -11.09 -5.96 -16.99
N ARG A 183 -12.13 -6.42 -17.67
CA ARG A 183 -12.59 -5.98 -18.99
C ARG A 183 -14.11 -6.01 -19.08
N LEU A 184 -14.68 -5.31 -20.04
CA LEU A 184 -16.04 -5.59 -20.53
C LEU A 184 -15.98 -5.65 -22.06
N GLY A 185 -16.36 -6.79 -22.64
CA GLY A 185 -15.98 -7.11 -24.02
C GLY A 185 -14.46 -7.02 -24.19
N ASP A 186 -14.02 -6.15 -25.10
CA ASP A 186 -12.60 -5.83 -25.30
C ASP A 186 -12.10 -4.56 -24.60
N THR A 187 -12.98 -3.80 -23.95
CA THR A 187 -12.60 -2.58 -23.21
C THR A 187 -11.95 -2.95 -21.87
N PRO A 188 -10.65 -2.63 -21.64
CA PRO A 188 -9.99 -2.90 -20.37
C PRO A 188 -10.46 -1.94 -19.26
N LEU A 189 -10.55 -2.44 -18.03
CA LEU A 189 -10.96 -1.68 -16.86
C LEU A 189 -10.00 -1.90 -15.69
N LEU A 190 -9.69 -0.83 -14.97
CA LEU A 190 -9.05 -0.87 -13.66
C LEU A 190 -10.01 -0.26 -12.64
N VAL A 191 -10.62 -1.08 -11.79
CA VAL A 191 -11.41 -0.59 -10.65
C VAL A 191 -10.49 -0.54 -9.44
N SER A 192 -10.37 0.63 -8.80
CA SER A 192 -9.43 0.87 -7.71
C SER A 192 -10.14 1.44 -6.47
N TYR A 193 -9.75 0.99 -5.27
CA TYR A 193 -10.36 1.46 -4.02
C TYR A 193 -9.33 1.78 -2.94
N CYS A 194 -9.25 3.06 -2.55
CA CYS A 194 -8.46 3.48 -1.40
C CYS A 194 -9.32 3.51 -0.13
N ALA A 195 -9.23 2.47 0.71
CA ALA A 195 -10.00 2.39 1.95
C ALA A 195 -9.62 3.43 3.01
N ALA A 196 -8.47 4.12 2.86
CA ALA A 196 -8.15 5.29 3.68
C ALA A 196 -8.97 6.52 3.25
N CYS A 197 -9.13 6.75 1.94
CA CYS A 197 -9.87 7.89 1.38
C CYS A 197 -11.36 7.59 1.14
N ARG A 198 -11.80 6.34 1.35
CA ARG A 198 -13.09 5.77 0.89
C ARG A 198 -13.40 6.01 -0.61
N SER A 199 -12.38 6.28 -1.42
CA SER A 199 -12.55 6.57 -2.85
C SER A 199 -12.52 5.31 -3.70
N CYS A 200 -13.54 5.16 -4.55
CA CYS A 200 -13.60 4.18 -5.63
C CYS A 200 -13.45 4.93 -6.96
N ILE A 201 -12.44 4.58 -7.74
CA ILE A 201 -12.13 5.24 -9.01
C ILE A 201 -11.87 4.18 -10.08
N VAL A 202 -12.49 4.37 -11.25
CA VAL A 202 -12.34 3.50 -12.41
C VAL A 202 -11.47 4.19 -13.45
N TYR A 203 -10.50 3.46 -14.00
CA TYR A 203 -9.57 3.93 -15.01
C TYR A 203 -9.58 3.01 -16.25
N ASN A 204 -9.25 3.59 -17.40
CA ASN A 204 -8.75 2.86 -18.56
C ASN A 204 -7.25 2.55 -18.32
N PRO A 205 -6.84 1.29 -18.17
CA PRO A 205 -5.46 0.91 -17.89
C PRO A 205 -4.56 0.84 -19.15
N VAL A 206 -5.00 1.38 -20.29
CA VAL A 206 -4.20 1.39 -21.54
C VAL A 206 -3.35 2.66 -21.63
N ILE A 207 -2.03 2.48 -21.71
CA ILE A 207 -1.04 3.54 -21.98
C ILE A 207 -0.31 3.19 -23.28
N GLU A 208 -0.28 4.12 -24.23
CA GLU A 208 0.46 3.98 -25.50
C GLU A 208 0.13 2.66 -26.25
N GLY A 209 -1.15 2.29 -26.25
CA GLY A 209 -1.67 1.05 -26.86
C GLY A 209 -1.45 -0.23 -26.04
N LYS A 210 -0.74 -0.17 -24.90
CA LYS A 210 -0.47 -1.32 -24.03
C LYS A 210 -1.37 -1.29 -22.81
N ARG A 211 -2.13 -2.37 -22.58
CA ARG A 211 -2.84 -2.60 -21.31
C ARG A 211 -1.84 -2.89 -20.19
N LEU A 212 -1.98 -2.19 -19.08
CA LEU A 212 -1.27 -2.45 -17.83
C LEU A 212 -2.16 -3.28 -16.87
N SER A 213 -1.55 -4.02 -15.94
CA SER A 213 -2.24 -4.76 -14.89
C SER A 213 -1.63 -4.46 -13.52
N PHE A 214 -2.48 -4.15 -12.54
CA PHE A 214 -2.08 -3.46 -11.32
C PHE A 214 -2.22 -4.33 -10.07
N GLN A 215 -1.49 -3.95 -9.03
CA GLN A 215 -1.63 -4.48 -7.67
C GLN A 215 -1.37 -3.37 -6.65
N VAL A 216 -2.02 -3.43 -5.50
CA VAL A 216 -1.70 -2.54 -4.37
C VAL A 216 -0.29 -2.82 -3.84
N ILE A 217 0.45 -1.75 -3.53
CA ILE A 217 1.80 -1.85 -2.97
C ILE A 217 1.92 -1.20 -1.60
N ALA A 218 1.38 0.01 -1.40
CA ALA A 218 1.49 0.75 -0.15
C ALA A 218 0.45 1.89 -0.05
N VAL A 219 0.52 2.69 1.02
CA VAL A 219 -0.19 3.98 1.16
C VAL A 219 0.87 5.07 1.28
N TRP A 220 0.83 6.08 0.42
CA TRP A 220 1.74 7.23 0.42
C TRP A 220 0.96 8.47 0.01
N ARG A 221 1.33 9.62 0.60
CA ARG A 221 0.61 10.90 0.43
C ARG A 221 -0.90 10.71 0.68
N ARG A 222 -1.24 10.22 1.89
CA ARG A 222 -2.58 9.82 2.38
C ARG A 222 -3.33 8.71 1.61
N ASN A 223 -3.05 8.51 0.33
CA ASN A 223 -3.82 7.67 -0.61
C ASN A 223 -3.09 6.37 -0.99
N MET A 224 -3.78 5.45 -1.67
CA MET A 224 -3.21 4.17 -2.12
C MET A 224 -2.20 4.39 -3.26
N VAL A 225 -1.08 3.67 -3.19
CA VAL A 225 -0.17 3.49 -4.32
C VAL A 225 -0.41 2.12 -4.93
N MET A 226 -0.57 2.09 -6.25
CA MET A 226 -0.64 0.90 -7.08
C MET A 226 0.70 0.69 -7.79
N ARG A 227 0.94 -0.52 -8.29
CA ARG A 227 2.09 -0.86 -9.13
C ARG A 227 1.61 -1.69 -10.33
N ASP A 228 1.98 -1.30 -11.54
CA ASP A 228 1.77 -2.13 -12.74
C ASP A 228 2.74 -3.33 -12.76
N ARG A 229 2.42 -4.39 -13.51
CA ARG A 229 3.24 -5.61 -13.59
C ARG A 229 4.23 -5.57 -14.74
N GLU A 230 3.92 -4.78 -15.76
CA GLU A 230 4.59 -4.77 -17.07
C GLU A 230 5.91 -4.00 -17.02
N THR A 231 5.92 -2.83 -16.36
CA THR A 231 7.11 -1.99 -16.15
C THR A 231 7.52 -1.95 -14.67
N GLY A 232 6.59 -2.20 -13.74
CA GLY A 232 6.80 -2.05 -12.30
C GLY A 232 6.77 -0.59 -11.81
N THR A 233 6.20 0.33 -12.60
CA THR A 233 6.02 1.75 -12.24
C THR A 233 5.01 1.88 -11.09
N LEU A 234 5.17 2.92 -10.27
CA LEU A 234 4.32 3.23 -9.14
C LEU A 234 3.34 4.33 -9.51
N TRP A 235 2.06 4.14 -9.18
CA TRP A 235 0.95 4.98 -9.59
C TRP A 235 0.14 5.43 -8.39
N GLN A 236 -0.23 6.70 -8.33
CA GLN A 236 -1.11 7.24 -7.29
C GLN A 236 -2.57 6.96 -7.64
N GLN A 237 -3.33 6.33 -6.73
CA GLN A 237 -4.70 5.93 -7.02
C GLN A 237 -5.68 7.09 -7.14
N ALA A 238 -5.46 8.23 -6.47
CA ALA A 238 -6.34 9.39 -6.56
C ALA A 238 -6.27 10.12 -7.91
N THR A 239 -5.07 10.25 -8.49
CA THR A 239 -4.85 11.04 -9.72
C THR A 239 -4.64 10.18 -10.96
N GLY A 240 -4.43 8.88 -10.81
CA GLY A 240 -4.01 8.00 -11.91
C GLY A 240 -2.60 8.31 -12.43
N GLU A 241 -1.79 9.11 -11.73
CA GLU A 241 -0.47 9.54 -12.16
C GLU A 241 0.62 8.51 -11.83
N ALA A 242 1.50 8.23 -12.80
CA ALA A 242 2.74 7.49 -12.61
C ALA A 242 3.79 8.34 -11.85
N ILE A 243 3.81 8.22 -10.52
CA ILE A 243 4.68 9.00 -9.63
C ILE A 243 6.14 8.54 -9.63
N TYR A 244 6.44 7.26 -9.91
CA TYR A 244 7.82 6.75 -9.88
C TYR A 244 8.03 5.46 -10.69
N GLY A 245 8.83 5.52 -11.76
CA GLY A 245 9.22 4.35 -12.55
C GLY A 245 9.58 4.74 -13.98
N GLU A 246 9.32 3.81 -14.90
CA GLU A 246 9.58 3.96 -16.34
C GLU A 246 8.58 4.91 -17.00
N LEU A 247 7.29 4.75 -16.69
CA LEU A 247 6.19 5.54 -17.26
C LEU A 247 5.95 6.86 -16.50
N LYS A 248 6.94 7.36 -15.74
CA LYS A 248 6.75 8.50 -14.82
C LYS A 248 6.21 9.74 -15.54
N GLY A 249 5.16 10.35 -15.00
CA GLY A 249 4.50 11.53 -15.58
C GLY A 249 3.48 11.21 -16.67
N ARG A 250 3.22 9.94 -16.97
CA ARG A 250 1.96 9.52 -17.61
C ARG A 250 0.84 9.49 -16.59
N ALA A 251 -0.40 9.63 -17.06
CA ALA A 251 -1.61 9.47 -16.25
C ALA A 251 -2.58 8.51 -16.94
N LEU A 252 -3.30 7.72 -16.15
CA LEU A 252 -4.41 6.89 -16.61
C LEU A 252 -5.63 7.78 -16.93
N GLN A 253 -6.34 7.49 -18.01
CA GLN A 253 -7.62 8.13 -18.29
C GLN A 253 -8.65 7.62 -17.27
N MET A 254 -9.21 8.52 -16.46
CA MET A 254 -10.33 8.21 -15.58
C MET A 254 -11.60 7.98 -16.41
N LEU A 255 -12.42 7.01 -15.99
CA LEU A 255 -13.68 6.66 -16.64
C LEU A 255 -14.86 7.09 -15.77
N MET A 256 -15.92 7.58 -16.41
CA MET A 256 -17.17 7.92 -15.72
C MET A 256 -17.72 6.67 -15.02
N SER A 257 -18.00 6.81 -13.72
CA SER A 257 -18.53 5.74 -12.90
C SER A 257 -19.34 6.32 -11.74
N GLN A 258 -20.40 5.62 -11.35
CA GLN A 258 -21.37 6.11 -10.37
C GLN A 258 -21.39 5.21 -9.13
N GLN A 259 -21.36 5.77 -7.93
CA GLN A 259 -21.45 5.01 -6.67
C GLN A 259 -22.87 5.12 -6.09
N MET A 260 -23.70 4.10 -6.25
CA MET A 260 -25.14 4.14 -5.89
C MET A 260 -25.67 2.79 -5.41
N ARG A 261 -26.92 2.75 -4.91
CA ARG A 261 -27.65 1.51 -4.59
C ARG A 261 -27.91 0.69 -5.86
N LEU A 262 -27.78 -0.63 -5.75
CA LEU A 262 -27.89 -1.57 -6.87
C LEU A 262 -29.27 -1.60 -7.53
N ASP A 263 -30.35 -1.42 -6.77
CA ASP A 263 -31.71 -1.37 -7.32
C ASP A 263 -31.89 -0.20 -8.30
N HIS A 264 -31.44 0.99 -7.91
CA HIS A 264 -31.46 2.19 -8.76
C HIS A 264 -30.54 2.03 -9.98
N TRP A 265 -29.34 1.46 -9.80
CA TRP A 265 -28.45 1.14 -10.93
C TRP A 265 -29.11 0.18 -11.92
N ARG A 266 -29.80 -0.87 -11.45
CA ARG A 266 -30.56 -1.79 -12.31
C ARG A 266 -31.78 -1.14 -12.97
N SER A 267 -32.43 -0.17 -12.33
CA SER A 267 -33.51 0.61 -12.95
C SER A 267 -33.02 1.53 -14.07
N ALA A 268 -31.83 2.13 -13.91
CA ALA A 268 -31.22 2.97 -14.93
C ALA A 268 -30.56 2.15 -16.06
N HIS A 269 -30.03 0.96 -15.74
CA HIS A 269 -29.29 0.11 -16.67
C HIS A 269 -29.79 -1.35 -16.60
N PRO A 270 -30.97 -1.67 -17.17
CA PRO A 270 -31.56 -3.02 -17.09
C PRO A 270 -30.65 -4.14 -17.60
N ASP A 271 -29.89 -3.88 -18.67
CA ASP A 271 -28.96 -4.83 -19.29
C ASP A 271 -27.60 -4.95 -18.56
N THR A 272 -27.45 -4.34 -17.38
CA THR A 272 -26.18 -4.36 -16.64
C THR A 272 -25.77 -5.76 -16.21
N VAL A 273 -24.51 -6.11 -16.44
CA VAL A 273 -23.91 -7.31 -15.83
C VAL A 273 -23.36 -6.98 -14.44
N ILE A 274 -23.57 -7.86 -13.47
CA ILE A 274 -22.91 -7.76 -12.17
C ILE A 274 -21.59 -8.53 -12.22
N ALA A 275 -20.52 -7.89 -11.77
CA ALA A 275 -19.23 -8.55 -11.58
C ALA A 275 -19.25 -9.41 -10.31
N VAL A 276 -18.89 -10.69 -10.44
CA VAL A 276 -18.90 -11.68 -9.35
C VAL A 276 -17.55 -12.38 -9.27
N GLU A 277 -16.97 -12.42 -8.07
CA GLU A 277 -15.72 -13.14 -7.79
C GLU A 277 -15.90 -14.65 -8.06
N SER A 278 -14.95 -15.26 -8.77
CA SER A 278 -14.92 -16.71 -9.01
C SER A 278 -14.62 -17.48 -7.72
N GLU A 279 -15.13 -18.70 -7.58
CA GLU A 279 -14.76 -19.60 -6.47
C GLU A 279 -13.27 -19.99 -6.50
N THR A 280 -12.68 -19.99 -7.69
CA THR A 280 -11.23 -20.17 -7.91
C THR A 280 -10.40 -18.94 -7.55
N ALA A 281 -11.02 -17.80 -7.24
CA ALA A 281 -10.32 -16.54 -7.00
C ALA A 281 -9.30 -16.66 -5.85
N PRO A 282 -8.04 -16.28 -6.08
CA PRO A 282 -7.00 -16.53 -5.09
C PRO A 282 -7.18 -15.59 -3.89
N LYS A 283 -7.29 -16.18 -2.70
CA LYS A 283 -7.58 -15.46 -1.45
C LYS A 283 -6.34 -14.72 -0.94
N GLY A 284 -6.55 -13.52 -0.40
CA GLY A 284 -5.51 -12.78 0.33
C GLY A 284 -5.27 -13.36 1.73
N ARG A 285 -4.14 -13.01 2.36
CA ARG A 285 -3.80 -13.40 3.74
C ARG A 285 -4.68 -12.74 4.81
N ILE A 286 -5.45 -11.71 4.47
CA ILE A 286 -6.35 -11.00 5.38
C ILE A 286 -7.81 -11.37 5.05
N PRO A 287 -8.53 -12.13 5.90
CA PRO A 287 -9.94 -12.44 5.68
C PRO A 287 -10.84 -11.20 5.75
N LYS A 288 -11.95 -11.17 4.98
CA LYS A 288 -12.90 -10.02 4.95
C LYS A 288 -13.35 -9.54 6.35
N PRO A 289 -13.67 -10.42 7.34
CA PRO A 289 -14.03 -9.97 8.69
C PRO A 289 -12.87 -9.31 9.45
N MET A 290 -11.64 -9.84 9.29
CA MET A 290 -10.44 -9.24 9.87
C MET A 290 -10.14 -7.88 9.25
N LEU A 291 -10.34 -7.74 7.93
CA LEU A 291 -10.22 -6.46 7.23
C LEU A 291 -11.25 -5.44 7.74
N ARG A 292 -12.54 -5.81 7.81
CA ARG A 292 -13.59 -4.93 8.36
C ARG A 292 -13.30 -4.49 9.80
N LYS A 293 -12.71 -5.36 10.63
CA LYS A 293 -12.23 -4.99 11.98
C LYS A 293 -11.01 -4.07 11.95
N MET A 294 -10.01 -4.36 11.10
CA MET A 294 -8.82 -3.53 10.93
C MET A 294 -9.20 -2.11 10.50
N LEU A 295 -10.05 -1.99 9.47
CA LEU A 295 -10.51 -0.70 8.95
C LEU A 295 -11.17 0.15 10.03
N LYS A 296 -12.08 -0.40 10.84
CA LYS A 296 -12.71 0.31 11.98
C LYS A 296 -11.70 0.77 13.04
N VAL A 297 -10.62 0.03 13.28
CA VAL A 297 -9.54 0.44 14.21
C VAL A 297 -8.66 1.51 13.58
N THR A 298 -8.28 1.36 12.31
CA THR A 298 -7.47 2.33 11.58
C THR A 298 -8.24 3.56 11.11
N GLU A 299 -9.58 3.56 11.19
CA GLU A 299 -10.45 4.63 10.69
C GLU A 299 -10.05 5.99 11.24
N ARG A 300 -9.64 6.05 12.51
CA ARG A 300 -9.16 7.27 13.19
C ARG A 300 -7.74 7.70 12.76
N ALA A 301 -6.91 6.76 12.33
CA ALA A 301 -5.56 7.05 11.86
C ALA A 301 -5.58 7.73 10.48
N MET A 302 -4.52 8.48 10.18
CA MET A 302 -4.31 9.08 8.87
C MET A 302 -2.83 8.99 8.51
N ALA A 303 -2.52 8.48 7.31
CA ALA A 303 -1.14 8.51 6.82
C ALA A 303 -0.69 9.95 6.56
N ARG A 304 0.63 10.19 6.58
CA ARG A 304 1.18 11.52 6.31
C ARG A 304 0.89 11.93 4.85
N GLY A 305 0.43 13.16 4.68
CA GLY A 305 0.31 13.85 3.40
C GLY A 305 1.33 14.99 3.27
N PHE A 306 1.20 15.76 2.20
CA PHE A 306 1.97 16.98 1.96
C PHE A 306 1.08 18.23 2.00
N THR A 307 -0.21 18.11 1.75
CA THR A 307 -1.18 19.22 1.88
C THR A 307 -1.67 19.37 3.32
N GLU A 308 -1.83 20.60 3.77
CA GLU A 308 -2.55 20.93 4.99
C GLU A 308 -4.05 20.76 4.77
N ILE A 309 -4.69 19.89 5.56
CA ILE A 309 -6.13 19.67 5.50
C ILE A 309 -6.76 20.62 6.51
N GLY A 310 -7.26 21.74 6.02
CA GLY A 310 -7.82 22.81 6.84
C GLY A 310 -9.15 22.43 7.51
N HIS A 311 -9.77 23.44 8.12
CA HIS A 311 -10.99 23.30 8.92
C HIS A 311 -12.28 23.59 8.15
N GLU A 312 -12.22 23.70 6.81
CA GLU A 312 -13.40 24.02 5.97
C GLU A 312 -14.50 22.96 6.07
N LEU A 313 -14.12 21.69 6.27
CA LEU A 313 -15.00 20.55 6.44
C LEU A 313 -14.39 19.53 7.43
N PRO A 314 -15.21 18.69 8.09
CA PRO A 314 -14.72 17.53 8.83
C PRO A 314 -13.85 16.63 7.95
N LEU A 315 -12.73 16.12 8.49
CA LEU A 315 -11.75 15.32 7.72
C LEU A 315 -12.36 14.15 6.92
N ARG A 316 -13.41 13.52 7.46
CA ARG A 316 -14.13 12.37 6.89
C ARG A 316 -15.53 12.73 6.40
N GLU A 317 -15.80 14.01 6.17
CA GLU A 317 -16.97 14.41 5.40
C GLU A 317 -16.88 13.76 4.01
N LYS A 318 -18.00 13.21 3.52
CA LYS A 318 -18.05 12.65 2.18
C LYS A 318 -18.24 13.82 1.21
N VAL A 319 -17.34 13.96 0.24
CA VAL A 319 -17.44 14.95 -0.82
C VAL A 319 -17.58 14.26 -2.17
N PHE A 320 -18.29 14.90 -3.09
CA PHE A 320 -18.17 14.62 -4.51
C PHE A 320 -17.33 15.73 -5.13
N GLY A 321 -16.14 15.37 -5.59
CA GLY A 321 -15.19 16.28 -6.22
C GLY A 321 -15.38 16.30 -7.72
N VAL A 322 -15.18 17.47 -8.34
CA VAL A 322 -15.09 17.64 -9.79
C VAL A 322 -13.85 18.47 -10.11
N THR A 323 -13.24 18.23 -11.28
CA THR A 323 -12.21 19.12 -11.83
C THR A 323 -12.54 19.43 -13.29
N VAL A 324 -12.63 20.72 -13.63
CA VAL A 324 -12.93 21.21 -14.97
C VAL A 324 -11.94 22.31 -15.32
N ASN A 325 -11.30 22.25 -16.49
CA ASN A 325 -10.32 23.23 -16.97
C ASN A 325 -9.19 23.57 -15.96
N GLY A 326 -8.83 22.60 -15.11
CA GLY A 326 -7.80 22.74 -14.06
C GLY A 326 -8.31 23.34 -12.73
N VAL A 327 -9.54 23.82 -12.67
CA VAL A 327 -10.20 24.26 -11.43
C VAL A 327 -10.91 23.06 -10.79
N SER A 328 -10.72 22.87 -9.49
CA SER A 328 -11.35 21.79 -8.72
C SER A 328 -12.37 22.34 -7.73
N LYS A 329 -13.52 21.67 -7.60
CA LYS A 329 -14.59 22.03 -6.64
C LYS A 329 -15.11 20.80 -5.93
N ALA A 330 -15.45 20.95 -4.65
CA ALA A 330 -15.98 19.88 -3.81
C ALA A 330 -17.43 20.20 -3.37
N TYR A 331 -18.32 19.23 -3.55
CA TYR A 331 -19.71 19.27 -3.11
C TYR A 331 -19.88 18.37 -1.86
N PRO A 332 -20.06 18.94 -0.64
CA PRO A 332 -20.16 18.16 0.59
C PRO A 332 -21.52 17.45 0.72
N LEU A 333 -21.52 16.17 1.12
CA LEU A 333 -22.73 15.38 1.30
C LEU A 333 -23.69 15.99 2.32
N SER A 334 -23.16 16.62 3.37
CA SER A 334 -23.97 17.37 4.35
C SER A 334 -24.86 18.42 3.67
N ARG A 335 -24.31 19.19 2.73
CA ARG A 335 -25.01 20.26 2.00
C ARG A 335 -25.88 19.72 0.86
N LEU A 336 -25.41 18.70 0.15
CA LEU A 336 -26.15 18.05 -0.95
C LEU A 336 -27.45 17.39 -0.51
N ARG A 337 -27.59 17.02 0.78
CA ARG A 337 -28.85 16.46 1.31
C ARG A 337 -30.01 17.47 1.25
N ASP A 338 -29.71 18.76 1.34
CA ASP A 338 -30.70 19.82 1.43
C ASP A 338 -31.03 20.44 0.05
N SER A 339 -30.15 20.27 -0.95
CA SER A 339 -30.34 20.75 -2.32
C SER A 339 -30.16 19.62 -3.34
N ARG A 340 -31.29 19.05 -3.81
CA ARG A 340 -31.31 17.88 -4.71
C ARG A 340 -30.95 18.20 -6.17
N GLU A 341 -31.20 19.41 -6.62
CA GLU A 341 -30.87 19.88 -7.96
C GLU A 341 -30.56 21.37 -7.88
N PHE A 342 -29.42 21.78 -8.43
CA PHE A 342 -28.99 23.17 -8.43
C PHE A 342 -28.02 23.44 -9.60
N ARG A 343 -27.91 24.71 -9.99
CA ARG A 343 -26.83 25.19 -10.88
C ARG A 343 -25.67 25.70 -10.03
N ASP A 344 -24.47 25.72 -10.58
CA ASP A 344 -23.27 26.26 -9.94
C ASP A 344 -22.23 26.65 -11.02
N SER A 345 -21.05 27.12 -10.63
CA SER A 345 -19.90 27.20 -11.53
C SER A 345 -18.65 26.51 -10.95
N VAL A 346 -17.83 25.92 -11.82
CA VAL A 346 -16.51 25.38 -11.48
C VAL A 346 -15.49 26.31 -12.13
N GLY A 347 -14.96 27.26 -11.34
CA GLY A 347 -14.37 28.48 -11.89
C GLY A 347 -15.38 29.20 -12.79
N GLU A 348 -14.99 29.45 -14.04
CA GLU A 348 -15.84 30.09 -15.07
C GLU A 348 -16.84 29.12 -15.74
N THR A 349 -16.74 27.81 -15.51
CA THR A 349 -17.57 26.82 -16.24
C THR A 349 -18.93 26.65 -15.56
N PRO A 350 -20.06 27.00 -16.20
CA PRO A 350 -21.39 26.81 -15.62
C PRO A 350 -21.78 25.32 -15.61
N VAL A 351 -22.30 24.84 -14.49
CA VAL A 351 -22.69 23.43 -14.31
C VAL A 351 -24.09 23.31 -13.71
N GLN A 352 -24.72 22.15 -13.93
CA GLN A 352 -25.92 21.72 -13.22
C GLN A 352 -25.60 20.40 -12.53
N ILE A 353 -25.91 20.30 -11.24
CA ILE A 353 -25.65 19.13 -10.39
C ILE A 353 -26.99 18.59 -9.88
N VAL A 354 -27.15 17.27 -9.93
CA VAL A 354 -28.33 16.57 -9.40
C VAL A 354 -27.85 15.48 -8.43
N TYR A 355 -28.37 15.49 -7.21
CA TYR A 355 -28.07 14.51 -6.16
C TYR A 355 -29.35 13.85 -5.63
N GLN A 356 -29.29 12.53 -5.48
CA GLN A 356 -30.39 11.71 -4.97
C GLN A 356 -30.01 11.08 -3.61
N PRO A 357 -30.46 11.65 -2.47
CA PRO A 357 -30.06 11.19 -1.13
C PRO A 357 -30.33 9.71 -0.86
N GLU A 358 -31.47 9.19 -1.33
CA GLU A 358 -31.91 7.81 -1.06
C GLU A 358 -31.06 6.75 -1.78
N THR A 359 -30.47 7.10 -2.94
CA THR A 359 -29.74 6.16 -3.80
C THR A 359 -28.23 6.42 -3.78
N ASN A 360 -27.79 7.54 -3.20
CA ASN A 360 -26.44 8.12 -3.31
C ASN A 360 -26.00 8.45 -4.76
N ALA A 361 -26.91 8.37 -5.73
CA ALA A 361 -26.60 8.75 -7.11
C ALA A 361 -26.33 10.26 -7.20
N ILE A 362 -25.31 10.63 -7.97
CA ILE A 362 -25.01 12.02 -8.32
C ILE A 362 -24.71 12.09 -9.82
N SER A 363 -25.20 13.12 -10.48
CA SER A 363 -24.82 13.45 -11.85
C SER A 363 -24.53 14.94 -11.95
N GLY A 364 -23.78 15.31 -12.98
CA GLY A 364 -23.46 16.69 -13.29
C GLY A 364 -23.26 16.89 -14.79
N VAL A 365 -23.61 18.07 -15.29
CA VAL A 365 -23.49 18.43 -16.71
C VAL A 365 -22.85 19.80 -16.83
N ASN A 366 -21.88 19.94 -17.73
CA ASN A 366 -21.37 21.23 -18.19
C ASN A 366 -22.42 21.91 -19.08
N LEU A 367 -22.93 23.06 -18.65
CA LEU A 367 -23.99 23.78 -19.36
C LEU A 367 -23.51 24.49 -20.62
N SER A 368 -22.20 24.58 -20.86
CA SER A 368 -21.61 25.19 -22.07
C SER A 368 -21.60 24.26 -23.28
N ASP A 369 -21.47 22.94 -23.08
CA ASP A 369 -21.29 21.95 -24.16
C ASP A 369 -22.15 20.68 -24.01
N GLY A 370 -22.86 20.51 -22.88
CA GLY A 370 -23.69 19.35 -22.60
C GLY A 370 -22.91 18.11 -22.15
N SER A 371 -21.60 18.20 -21.92
CA SER A 371 -20.77 17.07 -21.48
C SER A 371 -21.04 16.68 -20.02
N ALA A 372 -21.01 15.37 -19.74
CA ALA A 372 -21.18 14.85 -18.40
C ALA A 372 -19.92 15.05 -17.54
N LEU A 373 -20.10 15.47 -16.29
CA LEU A 373 -19.03 15.71 -15.34
C LEU A 373 -18.62 14.41 -14.65
N VAL A 374 -17.31 14.16 -14.54
CA VAL A 374 -16.75 13.09 -13.72
C VAL A 374 -16.76 13.55 -12.25
N LEU A 375 -17.66 12.97 -11.45
CA LEU A 375 -17.87 13.30 -10.04
C LEU A 375 -17.26 12.20 -9.14
N GLU A 376 -16.10 12.48 -8.57
CA GLU A 376 -15.36 11.53 -7.74
C GLU A 376 -15.84 11.55 -6.29
N SER A 377 -16.24 10.39 -5.74
CA SER A 377 -16.61 10.31 -4.33
C SER A 377 -15.41 9.97 -3.44
N HIS A 378 -15.10 10.87 -2.50
CA HIS A 378 -13.97 10.77 -1.54
C HIS A 378 -14.41 11.18 -0.12
N TRP A 379 -13.60 10.84 0.88
CA TRP A 379 -13.52 11.64 2.11
C TRP A 379 -12.70 12.91 1.87
N TRP A 380 -13.10 14.02 2.49
CA TRP A 380 -12.50 15.35 2.33
C TRP A 380 -10.97 15.37 2.39
N PHE A 381 -10.36 14.71 3.39
CA PHE A 381 -8.89 14.68 3.51
C PHE A 381 -8.18 13.98 2.32
N GLY A 382 -8.87 13.07 1.63
CA GLY A 382 -8.38 12.39 0.43
C GLY A 382 -8.40 13.32 -0.77
N TRP A 383 -9.54 13.98 -1.00
CA TRP A 383 -9.71 14.95 -2.08
C TRP A 383 -8.75 16.15 -1.92
N LYS A 384 -8.80 16.84 -0.79
CA LYS A 384 -8.00 18.04 -0.50
C LYS A 384 -6.49 17.79 -0.57
N GLU A 385 -6.02 16.57 -0.36
CA GLU A 385 -4.59 16.23 -0.50
C GLU A 385 -4.08 16.37 -1.95
N PHE A 386 -4.91 16.06 -2.95
CA PHE A 386 -4.57 16.19 -4.38
C PHE A 386 -5.12 17.45 -5.03
N HIS A 387 -6.18 18.02 -4.45
CA HIS A 387 -6.83 19.26 -4.87
C HIS A 387 -6.71 20.34 -3.76
N PRO A 388 -5.48 20.84 -3.46
CA PRO A 388 -5.23 21.74 -2.33
C PRO A 388 -6.03 23.05 -2.42
N PHE A 389 -6.14 23.58 -3.64
CA PHE A 389 -6.87 24.81 -3.97
C PHE A 389 -8.34 24.54 -4.35
N THR A 390 -8.90 23.36 -4.02
CA THR A 390 -10.30 23.08 -4.31
C THR A 390 -11.21 24.11 -3.66
N GLU A 391 -12.11 24.68 -4.46
CA GLU A 391 -13.29 25.36 -3.97
C GLU A 391 -14.16 24.36 -3.17
N VAL A 392 -14.98 24.88 -2.26
CA VAL A 392 -16.00 24.10 -1.55
C VAL A 392 -17.33 24.80 -1.75
N TRP A 393 -18.29 24.13 -2.39
CA TRP A 393 -19.62 24.70 -2.64
C TRP A 393 -20.34 24.97 -1.31
N PRO A 394 -20.83 26.20 -1.06
CA PRO A 394 -21.35 26.61 0.26
C PRO A 394 -22.71 25.98 0.61
N GLY A 395 -23.49 25.61 -0.40
CA GLY A 395 -24.92 25.30 -0.30
C GLY A 395 -25.68 26.18 -1.30
N ASP A 396 -26.96 25.87 -1.56
CA ASP A 396 -27.75 26.66 -2.52
C ASP A 396 -28.32 27.95 -1.89
N GLY A 397 -28.57 27.94 -0.58
CA GLY A 397 -29.13 29.07 0.18
C GLY A 397 -28.15 30.18 0.59
N ASP A 398 -26.92 30.17 0.08
CA ASP A 398 -25.86 31.14 0.42
C ASP A 398 -25.53 32.06 -0.78
N ARG A 399 -26.58 32.43 -1.53
CA ARG A 399 -26.51 33.17 -2.81
C ARG A 399 -27.12 34.56 -2.79
N ASP A 400 -27.94 34.87 -1.79
CA ASP A 400 -28.59 36.18 -1.64
C ASP A 400 -27.71 37.18 -0.83
N THR A 401 -26.40 36.94 -0.74
CA THR A 401 -25.47 37.57 0.22
C THR A 401 -24.18 38.13 -0.39
N LEU A 402 -24.10 38.25 -1.73
CA LEU A 402 -22.96 38.83 -2.48
C LEU A 402 -23.41 39.91 -3.48
#